data_AF-A0A9E2Z027-F1
#
_entry.id   AF-A0A9E2Z027-F1
#
_cell.length_a   1.000
_cell.length_b   1.000
_cell.length_c   1.000
_cell.angle_alpha   90.00
_cell.angle_beta   90.00
_cell.angle_gamma   90.00
#
_symmetry.space_group_name_H-M   'P 1'
#
loop_
_entity.id
_entity.type
_entity.pdbx_description
1 polymer ?
#
loop_
_entity_poly.entity_id
_entity_poly.type
_entity_poly.pdbx_seq_one_letter_code
_entity_poly.pdbx_strand_id
1 'polypeptide(L)'
;MSAFDPQKRMLGWAALVMVALALGGCSSQLADLPIVGTPADAPSRPNEQGAFLPVNDLPPDRDDAEMEPATRAKLKAELIAARDHQAAATKDANAGK
;
A
#
# COMPACT_ATOMS: atom_id res chain seq x y z
N MET A 1 37.31 -8.28 26.56
CA MET A 1 36.13 -8.76 25.82
C MET A 1 35.69 -7.67 24.86
N SER A 2 35.72 -7.78 23.53
CA SER A 2 35.82 -8.95 22.67
C SER A 2 36.41 -8.54 21.32
N ALA A 3 37.37 -9.32 20.82
CA ALA A 3 37.91 -9.20 19.47
C ALA A 3 36.88 -9.76 18.49
N PHE A 4 36.01 -8.89 17.98
CA PHE A 4 35.14 -9.25 16.86
C PHE A 4 35.88 -8.92 15.55
N ASP A 5 36.40 -9.97 14.94
CA ASP A 5 37.06 -9.98 13.63
C ASP A 5 36.23 -9.19 12.58
N PRO A 6 36.79 -8.16 11.92
CA PRO A 6 36.06 -7.31 11.00
C PRO A 6 35.40 -8.10 9.87
N GLN A 7 36.00 -9.22 9.45
CA GLN A 7 35.43 -10.11 8.44
C GLN A 7 34.17 -10.81 8.95
N LYS A 8 34.20 -11.31 10.19
CA LYS A 8 33.03 -11.96 10.82
C LYS A 8 31.90 -10.96 11.09
N ARG A 9 32.24 -9.71 11.40
CA ARG A 9 31.26 -8.63 11.53
C ARG A 9 30.59 -8.34 10.19
N MET A 10 31.38 -8.17 9.14
CA MET A 10 30.86 -7.89 7.79
C MET A 10 29.94 -9.02 7.28
N LEU A 11 30.31 -10.28 7.55
CA LEU A 11 29.46 -11.43 7.23
C LEU A 11 28.14 -11.42 8.04
N GLY A 12 28.21 -11.05 9.33
CA GLY A 12 27.03 -10.88 10.18
C GLY A 12 26.07 -9.80 9.68
N TRP A 13 26.59 -8.64 9.27
CA TRP A 13 25.78 -7.58 8.67
C TRP A 13 25.16 -7.99 7.33
N ALA A 14 25.92 -8.67 6.46
CA ALA A 14 25.41 -9.14 5.18
C ALA A 14 24.27 -10.16 5.36
N ALA A 15 24.40 -11.08 6.32
CA ALA A 15 23.35 -12.02 6.67
C ALA A 15 22.10 -11.29 7.19
N LEU A 16 22.29 -10.28 8.06
CA LEU A 16 21.19 -9.49 8.62
C LEU A 16 20.44 -8.71 7.52
N VAL A 17 21.17 -8.12 6.56
CA VAL A 17 20.58 -7.44 5.40
C VAL A 17 19.80 -8.41 4.51
N MET A 18 20.35 -9.59 4.21
CA MET A 18 19.64 -10.59 3.40
C MET A 18 18.36 -11.09 4.06
N VAL A 19 18.39 -11.32 5.37
CA VAL A 19 17.19 -11.65 6.15
C VAL A 19 16.18 -10.51 6.11
N ALA A 20 16.62 -9.26 6.30
CA ALA A 20 15.74 -8.10 6.20
C ALA A 20 15.10 -7.94 4.80
N LEU A 21 15.84 -8.23 3.71
CA LEU A 21 15.29 -8.19 2.35
C LEU A 21 14.31 -9.35 2.09
N ALA A 22 14.62 -10.55 2.56
CA ALA A 22 13.75 -11.72 2.39
C ALA A 22 12.43 -11.58 3.18
N LEU A 23 12.45 -10.98 4.37
CA LEU A 23 11.24 -10.70 5.16
C LEU A 23 10.54 -9.39 4.75
N GLY A 24 11.26 -8.40 4.22
CA GLY A 24 10.71 -7.11 3.78
C GLY A 24 10.01 -7.16 2.42
N GLY A 25 10.24 -8.22 1.63
CA GLY A 25 9.70 -8.39 0.27
C GLY A 25 8.17 -8.40 0.16
N CYS A 26 7.44 -8.70 1.25
CA CYS A 26 5.97 -8.68 1.26
C CYS A 26 5.37 -7.34 1.72
N SER A 27 6.18 -6.39 2.21
CA SER A 27 5.78 -4.99 2.45
C SER A 27 6.29 -4.03 1.38
N SER A 28 7.19 -4.47 0.50
CA SER A 28 7.63 -3.70 -0.66
C SER A 28 6.60 -3.66 -1.80
N GLN A 29 5.31 -3.78 -1.49
CA GLN A 29 4.25 -3.35 -2.38
C GLN A 29 4.25 -1.81 -2.40
N LEU A 30 5.30 -1.29 -3.06
CA LEU A 30 5.53 0.09 -3.51
C LEU A 30 4.44 0.60 -4.47
N ALA A 31 3.30 -0.09 -4.58
CA ALA A 31 2.15 0.34 -5.38
C ALA A 31 1.56 1.68 -4.87
N ASP A 32 1.95 2.08 -3.66
CA ASP A 32 1.59 3.33 -3.00
C ASP A 32 2.82 4.03 -2.39
N LEU A 33 3.97 4.03 -3.09
CA LEU A 33 4.99 5.08 -2.84
C LEU A 33 4.86 6.19 -3.87
N PRO A 34 3.97 7.16 -3.62
CA PRO A 34 4.09 8.44 -4.23
C PRO A 34 5.10 9.23 -3.40
N ILE A 35 6.24 9.66 -3.93
CA ILE A 35 6.96 10.72 -3.23
C ILE A 35 6.12 12.03 -3.19
N VAL A 36 5.04 12.15 -3.99
CA VAL A 36 3.92 13.10 -3.76
C VAL A 36 2.57 12.56 -4.30
N GLY A 37 1.71 12.01 -3.42
CA GLY A 37 0.26 11.77 -3.53
C GLY A 37 -0.48 11.23 -4.78
N THR A 38 0.11 10.64 -5.82
CA THR A 38 -0.66 10.09 -6.97
C THR A 38 -0.23 8.68 -7.40
N PRO A 39 -1.13 7.68 -7.44
CA PRO A 39 -0.86 6.39 -8.07
C PRO A 39 -0.64 6.57 -9.59
N ALA A 40 0.13 5.68 -10.21
CA ALA A 40 0.51 5.80 -11.63
C ALA A 40 -0.70 5.78 -12.60
N ASP A 41 -1.83 5.23 -12.16
CA ASP A 41 -3.08 5.17 -12.90
C ASP A 41 -4.06 6.32 -12.52
N ALA A 42 -3.63 7.25 -11.66
CA ALA A 42 -4.45 8.41 -11.34
C ALA A 42 -4.56 9.32 -12.58
N PRO A 43 -5.76 9.79 -12.93
CA PRO A 43 -5.90 10.84 -13.94
C PRO A 43 -5.11 12.08 -13.50
N SER A 44 -4.48 12.76 -14.46
CA SER A 44 -3.73 14.00 -14.22
C SER A 44 -4.60 14.99 -13.44
N ARG A 45 -4.18 15.31 -12.20
CA ARG A 45 -4.87 16.35 -11.43
C ARG A 45 -4.76 17.67 -12.20
N PRO A 46 -5.87 18.39 -12.41
CA PRO A 46 -5.82 19.74 -12.95
C PRO A 46 -4.89 20.60 -12.09
N ASN A 47 -3.94 21.30 -12.73
CA ASN A 47 -3.05 22.25 -12.04
C ASN A 47 -3.79 23.52 -11.60
N GLU A 48 -4.90 23.81 -12.27
CA GLU A 48 -5.85 24.86 -11.91
C GLU A 48 -6.67 24.35 -10.72
N GLN A 49 -6.69 25.10 -9.63
CA GLN A 49 -7.69 24.88 -8.58
C GLN A 49 -9.05 25.12 -9.22
N GLY A 50 -9.79 24.04 -9.48
CA GLY A 50 -11.15 24.14 -10.00
C GLY A 50 -11.91 25.16 -9.15
N ALA A 51 -12.53 26.14 -9.79
CA ALA A 51 -13.29 27.16 -9.09
C ALA A 51 -14.27 26.45 -8.15
N PHE A 52 -14.16 26.71 -6.84
CA PHE A 52 -15.12 26.18 -5.89
C PHE A 52 -16.49 26.67 -6.33
N LEU A 53 -17.41 25.72 -6.50
CA LEU A 53 -18.78 26.04 -6.79
C LEU A 53 -19.28 26.97 -5.66
N PRO A 54 -20.01 28.07 -5.97
CA PRO A 54 -20.49 28.99 -4.96
C PRO A 54 -21.17 28.23 -3.81
N VAL A 55 -20.95 28.70 -2.57
CA VAL A 55 -21.54 28.06 -1.38
C VAL A 55 -23.05 27.92 -1.59
N ASN A 56 -23.54 26.68 -1.47
CA ASN A 56 -24.92 26.20 -1.68
C ASN A 56 -25.31 25.77 -3.10
N ASP A 57 -24.42 25.84 -4.09
CA ASP A 57 -24.69 25.23 -5.39
C ASP A 57 -24.41 23.72 -5.33
N LEU A 58 -25.32 22.94 -5.92
CA LEU A 58 -25.18 21.50 -6.03
C LEU A 58 -24.11 21.17 -7.09
N PRO A 59 -23.13 20.30 -6.80
CA PRO A 59 -22.18 19.83 -7.80
C PRO A 59 -22.89 19.28 -9.04
N PRO A 60 -22.31 19.44 -10.24
CA PRO A 60 -22.86 18.83 -11.44
C PRO A 60 -23.00 17.33 -11.25
N ASP A 61 -24.05 16.75 -11.83
CA ASP A 61 -24.25 15.31 -11.80
C ASP A 61 -23.04 14.60 -12.40
N ARG A 62 -22.68 13.47 -11.81
CA ARG A 62 -21.58 12.66 -12.31
C ARG A 62 -22.05 11.93 -13.55
N ASP A 63 -21.34 12.11 -14.66
CA ASP A 63 -21.58 11.38 -15.91
C ASP A 63 -21.19 9.89 -15.80
N ASP A 64 -20.51 9.50 -14.73
CA ASP A 64 -20.06 8.13 -14.48
C ASP A 64 -21.26 7.18 -14.30
N ALA A 65 -21.33 6.14 -15.14
CA ALA A 65 -22.33 5.09 -14.99
C ALA A 65 -22.23 4.43 -13.62
N GLU A 66 -23.36 4.31 -12.92
CA GLU A 66 -23.38 3.64 -11.63
C GLU A 66 -22.98 2.16 -11.78
N MET A 67 -22.07 1.71 -10.92
CA MET A 67 -21.60 0.33 -10.94
C MET A 67 -22.75 -0.64 -10.66
N GLU A 68 -22.90 -1.62 -11.54
CA GLU A 68 -23.91 -2.68 -11.46
C GLU A 68 -23.83 -3.43 -10.11
N PRO A 69 -24.96 -3.71 -9.46
CA PRO A 69 -25.00 -4.23 -8.08
C PRO A 69 -24.31 -5.58 -7.89
N ALA A 70 -24.39 -6.51 -8.85
CA ALA A 70 -23.71 -7.80 -8.76
C ALA A 70 -22.18 -7.65 -8.84
N THR A 71 -21.69 -6.75 -9.70
CA THR A 71 -20.27 -6.40 -9.80
C THR A 71 -19.76 -5.80 -8.49
N ARG A 72 -20.54 -4.89 -7.89
CA ARG A 72 -20.24 -4.31 -6.58
C ARG A 72 -20.19 -5.37 -5.47
N ALA A 73 -21.13 -6.32 -5.47
CA ALA A 73 -21.17 -7.42 -4.50
C ALA A 73 -19.96 -8.34 -4.63
N LYS A 74 -19.56 -8.67 -5.86
CA LYS A 74 -18.36 -9.48 -6.14
C LYS A 74 -17.10 -8.80 -5.61
N LEU A 75 -16.86 -7.54 -5.97
CA LEU A 75 -15.69 -6.78 -5.50
C LEU A 75 -15.65 -6.70 -3.97
N LYS A 76 -16.80 -6.50 -3.32
CA LYS A 76 -16.87 -6.48 -1.85
C LYS A 76 -16.43 -7.81 -1.24
N ALA A 77 -16.88 -8.93 -1.79
CA ALA A 77 -16.48 -10.26 -1.31
C ALA A 77 -14.98 -10.50 -1.46
N GLU A 78 -14.41 -10.15 -2.62
CA GLU A 78 -12.97 -10.27 -2.89
C GLU A 78 -12.13 -9.39 -1.94
N LEU A 79 -12.55 -8.16 -1.69
CA LEU A 79 -11.87 -7.25 -0.76
C LEU A 79 -11.93 -7.71 0.69
N ILE A 80 -13.02 -8.35 1.12
CA ILE A 80 -13.13 -8.93 2.46
C ILE A 80 -12.16 -10.11 2.59
N ALA A 81 -12.18 -11.04 1.64
CA ALA A 81 -11.27 -12.18 1.64
C ALA A 81 -9.79 -11.73 1.68
N ALA A 82 -9.42 -10.77 0.84
CA ALA A 82 -8.07 -10.21 0.82
C ALA A 82 -7.68 -9.57 2.17
N ARG A 83 -8.59 -8.83 2.80
CA ARG A 83 -8.36 -8.24 4.13
C ARG A 83 -8.16 -9.30 5.21
N ASP A 84 -8.95 -10.37 5.17
CA ASP A 84 -8.81 -11.47 6.14
C ASP A 84 -7.47 -12.20 5.97
N HIS A 85 -7.01 -12.40 4.72
CA HIS A 85 -5.68 -12.94 4.44
C HIS A 85 -4.55 -12.05 4.96
N GLN A 86 -4.64 -10.72 4.77
CA GLN A 86 -3.67 -9.77 5.34
C GLN A 86 -3.69 -9.80 6.87
N ALA A 87 -4.87 -9.84 7.48
CA ALA A 87 -5.02 -9.91 8.92
C ALA A 87 -4.36 -11.18 9.51
N ALA A 88 -4.53 -12.34 8.85
CA ALA A 88 -3.84 -13.58 9.24
C ALA A 88 -2.32 -13.43 9.16
N ALA A 89 -1.79 -12.93 8.03
CA ALA A 89 -0.36 -12.71 7.85
C ALA A 89 0.26 -11.76 8.89
N THR A 90 -0.47 -10.69 9.29
CA THR A 90 0.00 -9.79 10.36
C THR A 90 -0.01 -10.43 11.75
N LYS A 91 -0.96 -11.33 12.02
CA LYS A 91 -1.01 -12.07 13.29
C LYS A 91 0.16 -13.05 13.40
N ASP A 92 0.44 -13.78 12.33
CA ASP A 92 1.59 -14.70 12.27
C ASP A 92 2.92 -13.95 12.40
N ALA A 93 3.04 -12.75 11.81
CA ALA A 93 4.21 -11.89 11.96
C ALA A 93 4.43 -11.37 13.40
N ASN A 94 3.35 -11.13 14.15
CA ASN A 94 3.44 -10.69 15.56
C ASN A 94 3.67 -11.84 16.53
N ALA A 95 3.31 -13.08 16.18
CA ALA A 95 3.53 -14.28 16.99
C ALA A 95 4.98 -14.80 16.95
N GLY A 96 5.76 -14.39 15.96
CA GLY A 96 7.19 -14.70 15.82
C GLY A 96 8.13 -13.69 16.49
N LYS A 97 7.61 -12.72 17.25
CA LYS A 97 8.37 -11.75 18.04
C LYS A 97 8.40 -12.13 19.51
#